data_AF-A0AAV6A1U6-F1
#
_entry.id   AF-A0AAV6A1U6-F1
#
_cell.length_a   1.000
_cell.length_b   1.000
_cell.length_c   1.000
_cell.angle_alpha   90.00
_cell.angle_beta   90.00
_cell.angle_gamma   90.00
#
_symmetry.space_group_name_H-M   'P 1'
#
loop_
_entity.id
_entity.type
_entity.pdbx_description
1 polymer ?
#
loop_
_entity_poly.entity_id
_entity_poly.type
_entity_poly.pdbx_seq_one_letter_code
_entity_poly.pdbx_strand_id
1 'polypeptide(L)'
;PVLNRQKELGYVLSYTVYRPGFHTGEDTRWEYRIVITFKNLASFGHHREVTKQLFPDQATLNREENRRWELTEAHYDLPIRIIDPNGDGEE
;
A
#
# COMPACT_ATOMS: atom_id res chain seq x y z
N PRO A 1 10.95 1.80 1.90
CA PRO A 1 11.49 2.95 2.67
C PRO A 1 10.42 3.98 3.06
N VAL A 2 9.52 4.37 2.15
CA VAL A 2 8.46 5.36 2.42
C VAL A 2 7.55 4.94 3.58
N LEU A 3 6.99 3.72 3.55
CA LEU A 3 6.12 3.23 4.64
C LEU A 3 6.85 3.14 5.99
N ASN A 4 8.15 2.79 6.00
CA ASN A 4 8.96 2.82 7.23
C ASN A 4 9.05 4.23 7.79
N ARG A 5 9.37 5.21 6.94
CA ARG A 5 9.46 6.60 7.37
C ARG A 5 8.11 7.15 7.83
N GLN A 6 7.02 6.81 7.13
CA GLN A 6 5.66 7.16 7.56
C GLN A 6 5.29 6.53 8.91
N LYS A 7 5.81 5.33 9.19
CA LYS A 7 5.64 4.66 10.49
C LYS A 7 6.42 5.37 11.60
N GLU A 8 7.67 5.73 11.35
CA GLU A 8 8.49 6.54 12.29
C GLU A 8 7.84 7.89 12.62
N LEU A 9 7.21 8.53 11.63
CA LEU A 9 6.50 9.81 11.79
C LEU A 9 5.10 9.66 12.41
N GLY A 10 4.62 8.43 12.63
CA GLY A 10 3.33 8.14 13.26
C GLY A 10 2.11 8.29 12.34
N TYR A 11 2.30 8.43 11.02
CA TYR A 11 1.21 8.44 10.03
C TYR A 11 0.68 7.03 9.75
N VAL A 12 1.59 6.06 9.65
CA VAL A 12 1.29 4.64 9.50
C VAL A 12 1.47 3.96 10.85
N LEU A 13 0.45 3.25 11.34
CA LEU A 13 0.55 2.45 12.56
C LEU A 13 1.25 1.12 12.29
N SER A 14 0.86 0.47 11.19
CA SER A 14 1.43 -0.80 10.74
C SER A 14 1.24 -0.98 9.24
N TYR A 15 2.07 -1.84 8.65
CA TYR A 15 1.80 -2.38 7.34
C TYR A 15 2.25 -3.84 7.29
N THR A 16 1.52 -4.66 6.53
CA THR A 16 1.81 -6.08 6.34
C THR A 16 1.81 -6.39 4.86
N VAL A 17 2.84 -7.10 4.41
CA VAL A 17 2.95 -7.55 3.02
C VAL A 17 2.66 -9.05 2.98
N TYR A 18 1.63 -9.41 2.24
CA TYR A 18 1.27 -10.79 1.95
C TYR A 18 1.74 -11.13 0.54
N ARG A 19 2.11 -12.40 0.34
CA ARG A 19 2.38 -13.02 -0.96
C ARG A 19 1.58 -14.32 -1.00
N PRO A 20 0.99 -14.74 -2.13
CA PRO A 20 0.28 -16.00 -2.18
C PRO A 20 1.24 -17.17 -1.90
N GLY A 21 0.80 -18.11 -1.06
CA GLY A 21 1.55 -19.32 -0.74
C GLY A 21 1.34 -20.48 -1.72
N PHE A 22 0.32 -20.39 -2.57
CA PHE A 22 -0.06 -21.41 -3.54
C PHE A 22 -0.32 -20.80 -4.91
N HIS A 23 -0.34 -21.65 -5.94
CA HIS A 23 -0.70 -21.25 -7.30
C HIS A 23 -2.19 -20.90 -7.39
N THR A 24 -2.49 -19.83 -8.10
CA THR A 24 -3.85 -19.39 -8.48
C THR A 24 -4.00 -19.51 -10.00
N GLY A 25 -5.24 -19.42 -10.51
CA GLY A 25 -5.47 -19.26 -11.95
C GLY A 25 -4.83 -17.96 -12.46
N GLU A 26 -4.50 -17.91 -13.75
CA GLU A 26 -3.85 -16.73 -14.37
C GLU A 26 -4.71 -15.46 -14.18
N ASP A 27 -6.03 -15.60 -14.26
CA ASP A 27 -7.03 -14.54 -14.12
C ASP A 27 -7.24 -14.03 -12.67
N THR A 28 -6.76 -14.79 -11.69
CA THR A 28 -6.92 -14.50 -10.24
C THR A 28 -5.59 -14.31 -9.53
N ARG A 29 -4.50 -14.30 -10.29
CA ARG A 29 -3.14 -14.15 -9.79
C ARG A 29 -2.89 -12.75 -9.26
N TRP A 30 -2.18 -12.70 -8.13
CA TRP A 30 -1.68 -11.46 -7.54
C TRP A 30 -0.32 -11.72 -6.89
N GLU A 31 0.63 -10.80 -7.05
CA GLU A 31 1.98 -10.97 -6.49
C GLU A 31 2.06 -10.55 -5.03
N TYR A 32 1.47 -9.40 -4.70
CA TYR A 32 1.51 -8.82 -3.37
C TYR A 32 0.17 -8.21 -2.97
N ARG A 33 -0.20 -8.40 -1.71
CA ARG A 33 -1.26 -7.64 -1.04
C ARG A 33 -0.62 -6.88 0.11
N ILE A 34 -0.75 -5.57 0.09
CA ILE A 34 -0.20 -4.71 1.14
C ILE A 34 -1.37 -4.15 1.93
N VAL A 35 -1.44 -4.49 3.22
CA VAL A 35 -2.42 -3.91 4.14
C VAL A 35 -1.73 -2.83 4.94
N ILE A 36 -2.23 -1.60 4.89
CA ILE A 36 -1.68 -0.45 5.61
C ILE A 36 -2.72 0.07 6.57
N THR A 37 -2.36 0.17 7.86
CA THR A 37 -3.20 0.80 8.87
C THR A 37 -2.67 2.21 9.12
N PHE A 38 -3.44 3.22 8.73
CA PHE A 38 -3.14 4.62 9.02
C PHE A 38 -3.70 5.04 10.37
N LYS A 39 -3.07 6.03 11.01
CA LYS A 39 -3.55 6.58 12.29
C LYS A 39 -4.94 7.21 12.17
N ASN A 40 -5.19 7.88 11.05
CA ASN A 40 -6.46 8.52 10.70
C ASN A 40 -6.48 8.85 9.20
N LEU A 41 -7.62 9.34 8.70
CA LEU A 41 -7.78 9.68 7.28
C LEU A 41 -6.78 10.76 6.80
N ALA A 42 -6.48 11.77 7.63
CA ALA A 42 -5.51 12.81 7.28
C ALA A 42 -4.10 12.25 7.06
N SER A 43 -3.74 11.19 7.78
CA SER A 43 -2.42 10.53 7.67
C SER A 43 -2.15 9.94 6.28
N PHE A 44 -3.20 9.57 5.54
CA PHE A 44 -3.09 9.07 4.16
C PHE A 44 -2.46 10.11 3.20
N GLY A 45 -2.69 11.40 3.45
CA GLY A 45 -2.24 12.49 2.57
C GLY A 45 -0.72 12.74 2.59
N HIS A 46 0.02 12.25 3.58
CA HIS A 46 1.45 12.56 3.76
C HIS A 46 2.39 11.74 2.87
N HIS A 47 1.89 10.84 2.02
CA HIS A 47 2.74 10.01 1.15
C HIS A 47 3.67 10.84 0.26
N ARG A 48 3.13 11.85 -0.44
CA ARG A 48 3.93 12.68 -1.35
C ARG A 48 5.01 13.47 -0.63
N GLU A 49 4.71 14.00 0.55
CA GLU A 49 5.65 14.77 1.36
C GLU A 49 6.83 13.88 1.80
N VAL A 50 6.53 12.70 2.36
CA VAL A 50 7.55 11.76 2.85
C VAL A 50 8.39 11.21 1.69
N THR A 51 7.77 10.91 0.55
CA THR A 51 8.50 10.48 -0.66
C THR A 51 9.48 11.55 -1.12
N LYS A 52 9.09 12.84 -1.13
CA LYS A 52 10.01 13.94 -1.48
C LYS A 52 11.18 14.08 -0.52
N GLN A 53 10.97 13.85 0.78
CA GLN A 53 12.04 13.89 1.78
C GLN A 53 13.07 12.77 1.56
N LEU A 54 12.62 11.58 1.17
CA LEU A 54 13.49 10.41 0.97
C LEU A 54 14.19 10.40 -0.39
N PHE A 55 13.57 10.99 -1.41
CA PHE A 55 14.05 10.96 -2.79
C PHE A 55 14.15 12.38 -3.36
N PRO A 56 15.20 13.15 -3.02
CA PRO A 56 15.31 14.53 -3.48
C PRO A 56 15.46 14.68 -5.00
N ASP A 57 16.05 13.70 -5.69
CA ASP A 57 16.08 13.65 -7.16
C ASP A 57 14.73 13.14 -7.71
N GLN A 58 13.80 14.09 -7.87
CA GLN A 58 12.46 13.81 -8.39
C GLN A 58 12.48 13.40 -9.87
N ALA A 59 13.49 13.81 -10.66
CA ALA A 59 13.58 13.45 -12.06
C ALA A 59 13.87 11.95 -12.22
N THR A 60 14.83 11.44 -11.44
CA THR A 60 15.12 10.00 -11.41
C THR A 60 13.95 9.21 -10.83
N LEU A 61 13.38 9.66 -9.71
CA LEU A 61 12.22 8.99 -9.11
C LEU A 61 11.06 8.84 -10.10
N ASN A 62 10.67 9.92 -10.79
CA ASN A 62 9.56 9.88 -11.74
C ASN A 62 9.84 8.94 -12.92
N ARG A 63 11.08 8.94 -13.44
CA ARG A 63 11.47 8.03 -14.53
C ARG A 63 11.36 6.57 -14.09
N GLU A 64 11.82 6.25 -12.88
CA GLU A 64 11.77 4.89 -12.34
C GLU A 64 10.34 4.46 -12.00
N GLU A 65 9.54 5.34 -11.38
CA GLU A 65 8.11 5.11 -11.12
C GLU A 65 7.36 4.81 -12.42
N ASN A 66 7.53 5.63 -13.46
CA ASN A 66 6.91 5.40 -14.76
C ASN A 66 7.30 4.04 -15.33
N ARG A 67 8.57 3.68 -15.26
CA ARG A 67 9.03 2.36 -15.72
C ARG A 67 8.40 1.22 -14.92
N ARG A 68 8.15 1.37 -13.62
CA ARG A 68 7.42 0.34 -12.84
C ARG A 68 5.96 0.24 -13.28
N TRP A 69 5.30 1.36 -13.54
CA TRP A 69 3.91 1.36 -14.03
C TRP A 69 3.78 0.74 -15.42
N GLU A 70 4.75 0.94 -16.31
CA GLU A 70 4.81 0.25 -17.62
C GLU A 70 4.87 -1.28 -17.48
N LEU A 71 5.41 -1.80 -16.38
CA LEU A 71 5.51 -3.23 -16.08
C LEU A 71 4.34 -3.76 -15.25
N THR A 72 3.46 -2.89 -14.76
CA THR A 72 2.36 -3.28 -13.87
C THR A 72 1.17 -3.75 -14.70
N GLU A 73 0.81 -5.02 -14.58
CA GLU A 73 -0.34 -5.59 -15.31
C GLU A 73 -1.68 -5.17 -14.68
N ALA A 74 -1.75 -5.09 -13.35
CA ALA A 74 -2.94 -4.66 -12.62
C ALA A 74 -2.59 -4.03 -11.26
N HIS A 75 -3.40 -3.06 -10.84
CA HIS A 75 -3.34 -2.43 -9.52
C HIS A 75 -4.76 -2.18 -9.01
N TYR A 76 -5.01 -2.49 -7.75
CA TYR A 76 -6.33 -2.35 -7.13
C TYR A 76 -6.20 -1.66 -5.77
N ASP A 77 -7.03 -0.64 -5.55
CA ASP A 77 -7.20 -0.01 -4.25
C ASP A 77 -8.53 -0.44 -3.64
N LEU A 78 -8.46 -1.23 -2.57
CA LEU A 78 -9.62 -1.83 -1.92
C LEU A 78 -9.68 -1.42 -0.45
N PRO A 79 -10.71 -0.65 -0.03
CA PRO A 79 -11.01 -0.46 1.37
C PRO A 79 -11.33 -1.81 2.02
N ILE A 80 -10.70 -2.13 3.13
CA ILE A 80 -10.98 -3.35 3.90
C ILE A 80 -11.50 -2.98 5.28
N ARG A 81 -12.43 -3.79 5.79
CA ARG A 81 -12.96 -3.68 7.15
C ARG A 81 -12.75 -4.99 7.88
N ILE A 82 -12.54 -4.90 9.19
CA ILE A 82 -12.53 -6.07 10.07
C ILE A 82 -13.97 -6.26 10.51
N ILE A 83 -14.53 -7.45 10.27
CA ILE A 83 -15.90 -7.80 10.66
C ILE A 83 -15.86 -8.78 11.83
N ASP A 84 -16.86 -8.72 12.72
CA ASP A 84 -17.10 -9.77 13.71
C ASP A 84 -17.78 -10.97 13.02
N PRO A 85 -17.18 -12.16 13.01
CA PRO A 85 -17.80 -13.35 12.43
C PRO A 85 -19.10 -13.79 13.12
N ASN A 86 -19.41 -13.28 14.31
CA ASN A 86 -20.66 -13.53 15.03
C ASN A 86 -21.59 -12.30 15.08
N GLY A 87 -21.22 -11.22 14.39
CA GLY A 87 -22.04 -10.02 14.29
C GLY A 87 -23.22 -10.17 13.33
N ASP A 88 -24.11 -9.19 13.30
CA ASP A 88 -25.29 -9.14 12.41
C ASP A 88 -24.96 -8.68 10.98
N GLY A 89 -23.69 -8.40 10.68
CA GLY A 89 -23.21 -8.00 9.36
C GLY A 89 -23.34 -6.51 9.05
N GLU A 90 -23.78 -5.69 10.02
CA GLU A 90 -23.87 -4.23 9.85
C GLU A 90 -22.65 -3.45 10.36
N GLU A 91 -21.66 -4.10 10.98
CA GLU A 91 -20.38 -3.50 11.40
C GLU A 91 -19.15 -3.99 10.62
#